data_AF-A0A6I4YFE5-F1
#
_entry.id   AF-A0A6I4YFE5-F1
#
_cell.length_a   1.000
_cell.length_b   1.000
_cell.length_c   1.000
_cell.angle_alpha   90.00
_cell.angle_beta   90.00
_cell.angle_gamma   90.00
#
_symmetry.space_group_name_H-M   'P 1'
#
loop_
_entity.id
_entity.type
_entity.pdbx_description
1 polymer ?
#
loop_
_entity_poly.entity_id
_entity_poly.type
_entity_poly.pdbx_seq_one_letter_code
_entity_poly.pdbx_strand_id
1 'polypeptide(L)'
;MNEAHGGWFTPGQIAGFVGLLVLGAALGVGSYQAGQRLAGTGGGAVVAAASSAATPDGRVLYAGSCAGCHGANAEGAVGPALKVALAWSAADFRHAVLDGKAPEGRTLGVVMPRFAATGLDGAPPTDAQMDAIRAYLTTLP
;
A
#
# COMPACT_ATOMS: atom_id res chain seq x y z
N MET A 1 24.42 55.69 49.57
CA MET A 1 23.86 56.23 48.32
C MET A 1 23.18 55.06 47.64
N ASN A 2 21.85 54.97 47.78
CA ASN A 2 21.05 53.86 47.27
C ASN A 2 20.22 54.40 46.10
N GLU A 3 20.61 54.04 44.88
CA GLU A 3 19.91 54.40 43.66
C GLU A 3 18.71 53.45 43.45
N ALA A 4 17.50 54.00 43.41
CA ALA A 4 16.28 53.26 43.11
C ALA A 4 16.15 53.11 41.59
N HIS A 5 16.12 51.86 41.10
CA HIS A 5 15.87 51.53 39.70
C HIS A 5 14.39 51.84 39.33
N GLY A 6 14.12 53.04 38.83
CA GLY A 6 12.82 53.45 38.30
C GLY A 6 12.54 52.85 36.92
N GLY A 7 11.39 52.19 36.75
CA GLY A 7 11.03 51.41 35.57
C GLY A 7 10.93 52.21 34.27
N TRP A 8 11.53 51.65 33.23
CA TRP A 8 11.55 52.02 31.80
C TRP A 8 10.22 52.29 31.08
N PHE A 9 9.06 51.97 31.67
CA PHE A 9 7.75 52.18 31.02
C PHE A 9 6.70 52.73 31.97
N THR A 10 5.90 53.66 31.46
CA THR A 10 4.74 54.18 32.19
C THR A 10 3.60 53.15 32.22
N PRO A 11 2.73 53.17 33.26
CA PRO A 11 1.57 52.29 33.33
C PRO A 11 0.65 52.34 32.09
N GLY A 12 0.55 53.52 31.45
CA GLY A 12 -0.21 53.70 30.21
C GLY A 12 0.41 53.00 29.00
N GLN A 13 1.75 52.96 28.91
CA GLN A 13 2.45 52.22 27.84
C GLN A 13 2.29 50.71 28.02
N ILE A 14 2.37 50.22 29.25
CA ILE A 14 2.15 48.79 29.57
C ILE A 14 0.71 48.40 29.20
N ALA A 15 -0.28 49.22 29.58
CA ALA A 15 -1.68 48.99 29.22
C ALA A 15 -1.90 48.99 27.69
N GLY A 16 -1.22 49.87 26.97
CA GLY A 16 -1.27 49.93 25.50
C GLY A 16 -0.70 48.67 24.84
N PHE A 17 0.48 48.21 25.27
CA PHE A 17 1.09 46.98 24.74
C PHE A 17 0.26 45.74 25.06
N VAL A 18 -0.26 45.63 26.28
CA VAL A 18 -1.16 44.53 26.68
C VAL A 18 -2.44 44.56 25.83
N GLY A 19 -3.03 45.73 25.60
CA GLY A 19 -4.19 45.89 24.74
C GLY A 19 -3.94 45.42 23.31
N LEU A 20 -2.81 45.79 22.72
CA LEU A 20 -2.43 45.37 21.36
C LEU A 20 -2.21 43.86 21.26
N LEU A 21 -1.54 43.26 22.25
CA LEU A 21 -1.29 41.81 22.30
C LEU A 21 -2.60 41.02 22.43
N VAL A 22 -3.52 41.46 23.30
CA VAL A 22 -4.83 40.82 23.46
C VAL A 22 -5.66 40.92 22.19
N LEU A 23 -5.68 42.08 21.54
CA LEU A 23 -6.40 42.27 20.29
C LEU A 23 -5.82 41.39 19.17
N GLY A 24 -4.50 41.32 19.04
CA GLY A 24 -3.83 40.45 18.07
C GLY A 24 -4.12 38.97 18.30
N ALA A 25 -4.09 38.51 19.55
CA ALA A 25 -4.44 37.14 19.91
C ALA A 25 -5.91 36.81 19.59
N ALA A 26 -6.84 37.72 19.91
CA ALA A 26 -8.26 37.53 19.62
C ALA A 26 -8.54 37.45 18.11
N LEU A 27 -7.93 38.33 17.31
CA LEU A 27 -8.05 38.30 15.85
C LEU A 27 -7.41 37.04 15.25
N GLY A 28 -6.26 36.62 15.75
CA GLY A 28 -5.57 35.40 15.33
C GLY A 28 -6.39 34.13 15.60
N VAL A 29 -6.91 33.99 16.82
CA VAL A 29 -7.73 32.84 17.22
C VAL A 29 -9.05 32.79 16.44
N GLY A 30 -9.72 33.94 16.26
CA GLY A 30 -10.96 34.00 15.49
C GLY A 30 -10.76 33.59 14.03
N SER A 31 -9.69 34.09 13.39
CA SER A 31 -9.34 33.73 12.01
C SER A 31 -9.02 32.25 11.86
N TYR A 32 -8.26 31.69 12.81
CA TYR A 32 -7.91 30.27 12.83
C TYR A 32 -9.14 29.37 12.98
N GLN A 33 -10.04 29.70 13.91
CA GLN A 33 -11.28 28.96 14.12
C GLN A 33 -12.20 29.03 12.90
N ALA A 34 -12.35 30.21 12.29
CA ALA A 34 -13.13 30.36 11.05
C ALA A 34 -12.54 29.52 9.91
N GLY A 35 -11.21 29.51 9.76
CA GLY A 35 -10.50 28.65 8.81
C GLY A 35 -10.77 27.16 9.05
N GLN A 36 -10.71 26.69 10.30
CA GLN A 36 -11.02 25.31 10.64
C GLN A 36 -12.49 24.92 10.39
N ARG A 37 -13.43 25.87 10.53
CA ARG A 37 -14.84 25.62 10.20
C ARG A 37 -15.08 25.53 8.69
N LEU A 38 -14.38 26.36 7.91
CA LEU A 38 -14.43 26.33 6.45
C LEU A 38 -13.70 25.10 5.86
N ALA A 39 -12.62 24.66 6.51
CA ALA A 39 -11.87 23.47 6.11
C ALA A 39 -12.65 22.15 6.32
N GLY A 40 -13.85 22.22 6.90
CA GLY A 40 -14.66 21.05 7.20
C GLY A 40 -14.08 20.25 8.36
N THR A 41 -14.96 19.61 9.11
CA THR A 41 -14.62 18.57 10.08
C THR A 41 -13.52 17.66 9.54
N GLY A 42 -12.52 17.32 10.37
CA GLY A 42 -11.42 16.42 10.05
C GLY A 42 -11.84 14.98 9.72
N GLY A 43 -12.62 14.81 8.67
CA GLY A 43 -12.57 13.65 7.82
C GLY A 43 -11.55 13.98 6.75
N GLY A 44 -10.28 13.63 6.99
CA GLY A 44 -9.46 13.24 5.85
C GLY A 44 -10.29 12.26 5.04
N ALA A 45 -10.33 12.43 3.72
CA ALA A 45 -11.03 11.50 2.85
C ALA A 45 -10.41 10.10 3.08
N VAL A 46 -10.96 9.36 4.04
CA VAL A 46 -10.96 7.92 3.96
C VAL A 46 -11.80 7.68 2.72
N VAL A 47 -11.12 7.45 1.62
CA VAL A 47 -11.66 6.54 0.64
C VAL A 47 -11.91 5.28 1.46
N ALA A 48 -13.14 5.13 1.94
CA ALA A 48 -13.64 3.83 2.28
C ALA A 48 -13.54 3.08 0.94
N ALA A 49 -12.39 2.46 0.71
CA ALA A 49 -12.29 1.38 -0.22
C ALA A 49 -13.42 0.48 0.22
N ALA A 50 -14.47 0.42 -0.60
CA ALA A 50 -15.39 -0.67 -0.51
C ALA A 50 -14.52 -1.90 -0.73
N SER A 51 -14.00 -2.49 0.35
CA SER A 51 -13.40 -3.81 0.35
C SER A 51 -14.54 -4.80 0.22
N SER A 52 -15.29 -4.71 -0.87
CA SER A 52 -15.39 -5.88 -1.72
C SER A 52 -13.94 -6.13 -2.14
N ALA A 53 -13.22 -6.98 -1.41
CA ALA A 53 -11.95 -7.49 -1.90
C ALA A 53 -12.28 -8.10 -3.26
N ALA A 54 -12.07 -7.35 -4.33
CA ALA A 54 -12.34 -7.82 -5.67
C ALA A 54 -11.51 -9.09 -5.81
N THR A 55 -12.19 -10.20 -6.12
CA THR A 55 -11.50 -11.47 -6.34
C THR A 55 -10.36 -11.21 -7.32
N PRO A 56 -9.10 -11.55 -6.99
CA PRO A 56 -7.98 -11.26 -7.86
C PRO A 56 -8.23 -11.81 -9.26
N ASP A 57 -7.93 -11.01 -10.29
CA ASP A 57 -8.08 -11.45 -11.67
C ASP A 57 -6.88 -12.33 -12.07
N GLY A 58 -7.11 -13.63 -12.11
CA GLY A 58 -6.10 -14.63 -12.47
C GLY A 58 -5.52 -14.43 -13.87
N ARG A 59 -6.31 -13.89 -14.82
CA ARG A 59 -5.84 -13.59 -16.18
C ARG A 59 -4.80 -12.48 -16.15
N VAL A 60 -5.09 -11.41 -15.42
CA VAL A 60 -4.17 -10.25 -15.30
C VAL A 60 -2.88 -10.65 -14.60
N LEU A 61 -2.99 -11.39 -13.50
CA LEU A 61 -1.82 -11.90 -12.77
C LEU A 61 -0.95 -12.82 -13.65
N TYR A 62 -1.59 -13.74 -14.37
CA TYR A 62 -0.88 -14.63 -15.28
C TYR A 62 -0.16 -13.87 -16.40
N ALA A 63 -0.85 -12.91 -17.04
CA ALA A 63 -0.28 -12.10 -18.11
C ALA A 63 0.92 -11.26 -17.63
N GLY A 64 0.83 -10.69 -16.42
CA GLY A 64 1.86 -9.83 -15.86
C GLY A 64 3.09 -10.56 -15.33
N SER A 65 2.94 -11.80 -14.84
CA SER A 65 3.99 -12.48 -14.09
C SER A 65 4.42 -13.84 -14.62
N CYS A 66 3.60 -14.50 -15.46
CA CYS A 66 3.83 -15.88 -15.87
C CYS A 66 4.02 -16.02 -17.39
N ALA A 67 3.18 -15.32 -18.17
CA ALA A 67 3.07 -15.52 -19.61
C ALA A 67 4.37 -15.24 -20.37
N GLY A 68 5.20 -14.30 -19.89
CA GLY A 68 6.48 -13.98 -20.54
C GLY A 68 7.45 -15.16 -20.65
N CYS A 69 7.38 -16.11 -19.71
CA CYS A 69 8.22 -17.31 -19.73
C CYS A 69 7.44 -18.57 -20.11
N HIS A 70 6.16 -18.64 -19.76
CA HIS A 70 5.33 -19.85 -19.93
C HIS A 70 4.38 -19.80 -21.13
N GLY A 71 4.43 -18.75 -21.95
CA GLY A 71 3.56 -18.55 -23.11
C GLY A 71 2.24 -17.89 -22.76
N ALA A 72 1.52 -17.34 -23.75
CA ALA A 72 0.25 -16.66 -23.50
C ALA A 72 -0.89 -17.62 -23.14
N ASN A 73 -0.79 -18.88 -23.59
CA ASN A 73 -1.75 -19.97 -23.39
C ASN A 73 -1.18 -21.07 -22.50
N ALA A 74 -0.15 -20.80 -21.68
CA ALA A 74 0.52 -21.81 -20.86
C ALA A 74 1.15 -22.97 -21.65
N GLU A 75 1.42 -22.76 -22.95
CA GLU A 75 1.99 -23.72 -23.88
C GLU A 75 3.50 -23.94 -23.69
N GLY A 76 4.14 -23.09 -22.89
CA GLY A 76 5.58 -23.11 -22.66
C GLY A 76 6.35 -22.24 -23.67
N ALA A 77 7.47 -21.69 -23.22
CA ALA A 77 8.40 -20.96 -24.06
C ALA A 77 9.83 -21.13 -23.50
N VAL A 78 10.27 -20.19 -22.65
CA VAL A 78 11.51 -20.34 -21.87
C VAL A 78 11.31 -21.33 -20.73
N GLY A 79 10.16 -21.24 -20.07
CA GLY A 79 9.68 -22.19 -19.08
C GLY A 79 8.82 -23.30 -19.72
N PRO A 80 8.64 -24.44 -19.02
CA PRO A 80 7.81 -25.54 -19.52
C PRO A 80 6.34 -25.14 -19.64
N ALA A 81 5.57 -25.91 -20.43
CA ALA A 81 4.11 -25.81 -20.45
C ALA A 81 3.54 -26.03 -19.04
N LEU A 82 2.53 -25.25 -18.64
CA LEU A 82 2.00 -25.29 -17.26
C LEU A 82 0.85 -26.28 -17.07
N LYS A 83 0.36 -26.91 -18.14
CA LYS A 83 -0.67 -27.97 -18.01
C LYS A 83 -0.27 -29.10 -17.08
N VAL A 84 1.01 -29.46 -17.04
CA VAL A 84 1.52 -30.50 -16.13
C VAL A 84 1.33 -30.11 -14.66
N ALA A 85 1.33 -28.81 -14.35
CA ALA A 85 1.16 -28.30 -13.00
C ALA A 85 -0.32 -28.27 -12.56
N LEU A 86 -1.27 -28.38 -13.49
CA LEU A 86 -2.69 -28.55 -13.18
C LEU A 86 -3.01 -29.93 -12.57
N ALA A 87 -2.16 -30.91 -12.78
CA ALA A 87 -2.26 -32.22 -12.12
C ALA A 87 -1.81 -32.18 -10.65
N TRP A 88 -1.16 -31.10 -10.21
CA TRP A 88 -0.64 -30.97 -8.85
C TRP A 88 -1.72 -30.46 -7.89
N SER A 89 -1.60 -30.85 -6.62
CA SER A 89 -2.47 -30.34 -5.55
C SER A 89 -2.34 -28.82 -5.41
N ALA A 90 -3.38 -28.16 -4.87
CA ALA A 90 -3.40 -26.72 -4.55
C ALA A 90 -2.11 -26.24 -3.86
N ALA A 91 -1.66 -26.99 -2.86
CA ALA A 91 -0.46 -26.74 -2.08
C ALA A 91 0.82 -26.92 -2.89
N ASP A 92 0.93 -27.99 -3.69
CA ASP A 92 2.15 -28.28 -4.45
C ASP A 92 2.47 -27.20 -5.48
N PHE A 93 1.46 -26.72 -6.24
CA PHE A 93 1.76 -25.62 -7.16
C PHE A 93 2.01 -24.30 -6.43
N ARG A 94 1.48 -24.10 -5.22
CA ARG A 94 1.88 -22.94 -4.40
C ARG A 94 3.35 -23.04 -3.99
N HIS A 95 3.82 -24.19 -3.52
CA HIS A 95 5.25 -24.39 -3.24
C HIS A 95 6.13 -24.26 -4.49
N ALA A 96 5.62 -24.69 -5.64
CA ALA A 96 6.34 -24.53 -6.91
C ALA A 96 6.44 -23.05 -7.34
N VAL A 97 5.42 -22.24 -7.10
CA VAL A 97 5.45 -20.82 -7.49
C VAL A 97 6.19 -19.96 -6.45
N LEU A 98 5.93 -20.19 -5.17
CA LEU A 98 6.47 -19.39 -4.08
C LEU A 98 7.93 -19.75 -3.78
N ASP A 99 8.21 -21.05 -3.65
CA ASP A 99 9.48 -21.58 -3.16
C ASP A 99 10.28 -22.30 -4.25
N GLY A 100 9.69 -22.48 -5.44
CA GLY A 100 10.20 -23.32 -6.53
C GLY A 100 10.59 -24.73 -6.12
N LYS A 101 9.72 -25.32 -5.29
CA LYS A 101 9.71 -26.73 -4.93
C LYS A 101 8.51 -27.38 -5.61
N ALA A 102 8.78 -28.13 -6.65
CA ALA A 102 7.78 -29.00 -7.28
C ALA A 102 7.55 -30.24 -6.41
N PRO A 103 6.51 -31.04 -6.74
CA PRO A 103 6.30 -32.34 -6.13
C PRO A 103 7.56 -33.22 -6.06
N GLU A 104 7.54 -34.17 -5.13
CA GLU A 104 8.64 -35.09 -4.84
C GLU A 104 9.97 -34.40 -4.45
N GLY A 105 9.91 -33.14 -3.99
CA GLY A 105 11.08 -32.38 -3.55
C GLY A 105 11.95 -31.84 -4.68
N ARG A 106 11.50 -31.94 -5.94
CA ARG A 106 12.25 -31.45 -7.10
C ARG A 106 12.36 -29.93 -7.04
N THR A 107 13.59 -29.43 -7.14
CA THR A 107 13.84 -27.98 -7.15
C THR A 107 13.79 -27.45 -8.57
N LEU A 108 13.03 -26.38 -8.79
CA LEU A 108 12.92 -25.72 -10.08
C LEU A 108 14.18 -24.94 -10.42
N GLY A 109 14.42 -24.68 -11.72
CA GLY A 109 15.53 -23.84 -12.18
C GLY A 109 15.46 -22.42 -11.60
N VAL A 110 16.62 -21.80 -11.43
CA VAL A 110 16.75 -20.45 -10.82
C VAL A 110 16.17 -19.33 -11.69
N VAL A 111 15.94 -19.60 -12.97
CA VAL A 111 15.30 -18.66 -13.91
C VAL A 111 13.85 -18.39 -13.53
N MET A 112 13.14 -19.39 -12.98
CA MET A 112 11.81 -19.16 -12.44
C MET A 112 11.93 -18.43 -11.10
N PRO A 113 11.38 -17.21 -10.98
CA PRO A 113 11.45 -16.44 -9.75
C PRO A 113 10.79 -17.17 -8.58
N ARG A 114 11.30 -16.95 -7.38
CA ARG A 114 10.67 -17.39 -6.13
C ARG A 114 9.72 -16.29 -5.70
N PHE A 115 8.44 -16.42 -6.05
CA PHE A 115 7.48 -15.34 -5.89
C PHE A 115 7.19 -15.00 -4.43
N ALA A 116 7.55 -15.88 -3.48
CA ALA A 116 7.57 -15.51 -2.06
C ALA A 116 8.51 -14.33 -1.77
N ALA A 117 9.63 -14.23 -2.49
CA ALA A 117 10.63 -13.18 -2.32
C ALA A 117 10.43 -12.00 -3.27
N THR A 118 10.04 -12.26 -4.52
CA THR A 118 9.91 -11.21 -5.54
C THR A 118 8.55 -10.53 -5.55
N GLY A 119 7.52 -11.21 -5.03
CA GLY A 119 6.13 -10.75 -5.12
C GLY A 119 5.55 -10.83 -6.54
N LEU A 120 4.22 -10.69 -6.64
CA LEU A 120 3.50 -10.55 -7.91
C LEU A 120 3.19 -9.08 -8.25
N ASP A 121 2.97 -8.27 -7.21
CA ASP A 121 2.55 -6.87 -7.27
C ASP A 121 3.40 -5.99 -6.33
N GLY A 122 4.63 -6.44 -6.04
CA GLY A 122 5.52 -5.80 -5.06
C GLY A 122 5.28 -6.26 -3.62
N ALA A 123 4.31 -7.15 -3.38
CA ALA A 123 4.10 -7.83 -2.11
C ALA A 123 4.12 -9.37 -2.28
N PRO A 124 4.37 -10.13 -1.20
CA PRO A 124 4.23 -11.59 -1.22
C PRO A 124 2.82 -12.00 -1.68
N PRO A 125 2.68 -13.01 -2.57
CA PRO A 125 1.39 -13.40 -3.11
C PRO A 125 0.43 -13.89 -2.03
N THR A 126 -0.81 -13.43 -2.10
CA THR A 126 -1.90 -13.93 -1.28
C THR A 126 -2.44 -15.26 -1.81
N ASP A 127 -3.09 -16.02 -0.93
CA ASP A 127 -3.79 -17.26 -1.27
C ASP A 127 -4.79 -17.05 -2.39
N ALA A 128 -5.58 -15.97 -2.32
CA ALA A 128 -6.56 -15.63 -3.34
C ALA A 128 -5.94 -15.36 -4.72
N GLN A 129 -4.75 -14.74 -4.77
CA GLN A 129 -4.02 -14.52 -6.02
C GLN A 129 -3.54 -15.86 -6.60
N MET A 130 -3.01 -16.75 -5.75
CA MET A 130 -2.53 -18.07 -6.16
C MET A 130 -3.67 -18.95 -6.70
N ASP A 131 -4.82 -18.91 -6.03
CA ASP A 131 -6.01 -19.64 -6.45
C ASP A 131 -6.58 -19.08 -7.75
N ALA A 132 -6.62 -17.75 -7.90
CA ALA A 132 -7.07 -17.10 -9.13
C ALA A 132 -6.18 -17.48 -10.33
N ILE A 133 -4.86 -17.50 -10.18
CA ILE A 133 -3.94 -17.91 -11.25
C ILE A 133 -4.19 -19.37 -11.64
N ARG A 134 -4.29 -20.27 -10.66
CA ARG A 134 -4.57 -21.69 -10.95
C ARG A 134 -5.94 -21.88 -11.62
N ALA A 135 -6.96 -21.16 -11.17
CA ALA A 135 -8.27 -21.18 -11.79
C ALA A 135 -8.21 -20.67 -13.24
N TYR A 136 -7.44 -19.61 -13.53
CA TYR A 136 -7.26 -19.15 -14.89
C TYR A 136 -6.55 -20.18 -15.77
N LEU A 137 -5.53 -20.88 -15.25
CA LEU A 137 -4.83 -21.91 -16.00
C LEU A 137 -5.73 -23.05 -16.49
N THR A 138 -6.83 -23.37 -15.79
CA THR A 138 -7.78 -24.40 -16.25
C THR A 138 -8.66 -23.93 -17.41
N THR A 139 -8.69 -22.63 -17.69
CA THR A 139 -9.42 -22.05 -18.83
C THR A 139 -8.58 -21.98 -20.11
N LEU A 140 -7.26 -22.20 -20.00
CA LEU A 140 -6.34 -22.13 -21.12
C LEU A 140 -6.32 -23.43 -21.94
N PRO A 141 -6.15 -23.32 -23.27
CA PRO A 141 -6.33 -24.43 -24.21
C PRO A 141 -5.27 -25.51 -24.11
#